data_AF-A0A927RTK1-F1
#
_entry.id   AF-A0A927RTK1-F1
#
_cell.length_a   1.000
_cell.length_b   1.000
_cell.length_c   1.000
_cell.angle_alpha   90.00
_cell.angle_beta   90.00
_cell.angle_gamma   90.00
#
_symmetry.space_group_name_H-M   'P 1'
#
loop_
_entity.id
_entity.type
_entity.pdbx_description
1 polymer ?
#
loop_
_entity_poly.entity_id
_entity_poly.type
_entity_poly.pdbx_seq_one_letter_code
_entity_poly.pdbx_strand_id
1 'polypeptide(L)'
;MKHYTTFAETEQLLRAAISLPGSSIKSIAAATGIQANTLYKWKTTSVHLSPEKADKLLIYFIENEPHRLELAELVLSQKSRES
;
A
#
# COMPACT_ATOMS: atom_id res chain seq x y z
N MET A 1 -14.88 -4.83 -6.95
CA MET A 1 -13.64 -4.94 -6.16
C MET A 1 -13.00 -6.27 -6.47
N LYS A 2 -11.76 -6.29 -6.96
CA LYS A 2 -11.00 -7.55 -6.98
C LYS A 2 -10.80 -7.97 -5.52
N HIS A 3 -11.15 -9.21 -5.20
CA HIS A 3 -10.81 -9.77 -3.90
C HIS A 3 -9.32 -10.11 -3.93
N TYR A 4 -8.49 -9.31 -3.25
CA TYR A 4 -7.11 -9.70 -3.01
C TYR A 4 -7.12 -10.88 -2.04
N THR A 5 -6.98 -12.07 -2.60
CA THR A 5 -7.15 -13.35 -1.88
C THR A 5 -5.94 -13.71 -1.02
N THR A 6 -4.78 -13.12 -1.30
CA THR A 6 -3.53 -13.43 -0.60
C THR A 6 -2.86 -12.19 -0.01
N PHE A 7 -2.11 -12.41 1.08
CA PHE A 7 -1.29 -11.38 1.71
C PHE A 7 -0.33 -10.71 0.73
N ALA A 8 0.28 -11.49 -0.16
CA ALA A 8 1.22 -10.98 -1.15
C ALA A 8 0.57 -10.00 -2.12
N GLU A 9 -0.65 -10.27 -2.58
CA GLU A 9 -1.38 -9.36 -3.47
C GLU A 9 -1.80 -8.08 -2.75
N THR A 10 -2.30 -8.19 -1.52
CA THR A 10 -2.62 -7.04 -0.68
C THR A 10 -1.38 -6.18 -0.44
N GLU A 11 -0.24 -6.80 -0.15
CA GLU A 11 1.00 -6.06 0.06
C GLU A 11 1.46 -5.33 -1.22
N GLN A 12 1.36 -5.97 -2.39
CA GLN A 12 1.65 -5.33 -3.67
C GLN A 12 0.74 -4.14 -3.93
N LEU A 13 -0.56 -4.26 -3.63
CA LEU A 13 -1.50 -3.15 -3.72
C LEU A 13 -1.07 -1.99 -2.83
N LEU A 14 -0.79 -2.25 -1.55
CA LEU A 14 -0.39 -1.22 -0.59
C LEU A 14 0.93 -0.54 -1.00
N ARG A 15 1.87 -1.30 -1.57
CA ARG A 15 3.14 -0.77 -2.13
C ARG A 15 2.90 0.15 -3.31
N ALA A 16 1.99 -0.21 -4.20
CA ALA A 16 1.60 0.65 -5.31
C ALA A 16 0.89 1.92 -4.78
N ALA A 17 -0.05 1.78 -3.84
CA ALA A 17 -0.80 2.88 -3.24
C ALA A 17 0.12 3.90 -2.55
N ILE A 18 1.07 3.46 -1.72
CA ILE A 18 2.04 4.34 -1.04
C ILE A 18 3.02 5.03 -2.00
N SER A 19 3.14 4.50 -3.22
CA SER A 19 4.01 5.06 -4.26
C SER A 19 3.31 6.12 -5.11
N LEU A 20 1.98 6.12 -5.13
CA LEU A 20 1.18 7.13 -5.81
C LEU A 20 1.22 8.49 -5.08
N PRO A 21 0.98 9.61 -5.79
CA PRO A 21 0.81 10.92 -5.16
C PRO A 21 -0.35 10.93 -4.14
N GLY A 22 -0.21 11.72 -3.08
CA GLY A 22 -1.19 11.81 -2.00
C GLY A 22 -0.54 12.17 -0.68
N SER A 23 -1.09 11.69 0.43
CA SER A 23 -0.54 11.86 1.77
C SER A 23 0.91 11.39 1.85
N SER A 24 1.74 12.18 2.52
CA SER A 24 3.17 11.89 2.68
C SER A 24 3.39 10.64 3.55
N ILE A 25 4.50 9.94 3.35
CA ILE A 25 4.88 8.77 4.19
C ILE A 25 4.91 9.14 5.68
N LYS A 26 5.31 10.37 6.03
CA LYS A 26 5.30 10.85 7.42
C LYS A 26 3.88 10.98 7.98
N SER A 27 2.93 11.46 7.17
CA SER A 27 1.52 11.57 7.55
C SER A 27 0.89 10.19 7.74
N ILE A 28 1.14 9.27 6.81
CA ILE A 28 0.67 7.89 6.89
C ILE A 28 1.26 7.18 8.12
N ALA A 29 2.56 7.37 8.37
CA ALA A 29 3.25 6.85 9.55
C ALA A 29 2.60 7.34 10.86
N ALA A 30 2.28 8.63 10.94
CA ALA A 30 1.64 9.21 12.11
C ALA A 30 0.22 8.63 12.34
N ALA A 31 -0.57 8.48 11.27
CA ALA A 31 -1.93 7.94 11.37
C ALA A 31 -1.97 6.44 11.70
N THR A 32 -1.03 5.65 11.16
CA THR A 32 -0.99 4.19 11.34
C THR A 32 -0.19 3.75 12.57
N GLY A 33 0.59 4.64 13.17
CA GLY A 33 1.56 4.31 14.21
C GLY A 33 2.77 3.51 13.72
N ILE A 34 2.92 3.32 12.39
CA ILE A 34 4.08 2.65 11.80
C ILE A 34 5.21 3.66 11.68
N GLN A 35 6.42 3.30 12.09
CA GLN A 35 7.57 4.20 11.94
C GLN A 35 7.80 4.58 10.48
N ALA A 36 7.95 5.88 10.19
CA ALA A 36 8.18 6.38 8.83
C ALA A 36 9.38 5.70 8.15
N ASN A 37 10.47 5.46 8.88
CA ASN A 37 11.64 4.73 8.37
C ASN A 37 11.30 3.30 7.92
N THR A 38 10.37 2.64 8.59
CA THR A 38 9.88 1.31 8.16
C THR A 38 9.16 1.44 6.83
N LEU A 39 8.26 2.42 6.67
CA LEU A 39 7.53 2.65 5.41
C LEU A 39 8.45 3.06 4.25
N TYR A 40 9.45 3.91 4.49
CA TYR A 40 10.45 4.29 3.48
C TYR A 40 11.28 3.10 3.00
N LYS A 41 11.80 2.30 3.95
CA LYS A 41 12.56 1.08 3.63
C LYS A 41 11.68 0.09 2.91
N TRP A 42 10.48 -0.17 3.43
CA TRP A 42 9.52 -1.09 2.81
C TRP A 42 9.24 -0.69 1.37
N LYS A 43 8.86 0.57 1.10
CA LYS A 43 8.57 1.08 -0.25
C LYS A 43 9.70 0.82 -1.26
N THR A 44 10.96 0.85 -0.82
CA THR A 44 12.15 0.80 -1.70
C THR A 44 12.87 -0.54 -1.71
N THR A 45 12.46 -1.50 -0.88
CA THR A 45 13.13 -2.80 -0.74
C THR A 45 12.16 -3.96 -0.89
N SER A 46 12.69 -5.17 -1.06
CA SER A 46 11.92 -6.42 -1.13
C SER A 46 11.48 -6.97 0.23
N VAL A 47 11.69 -6.22 1.33
CA VAL A 47 11.34 -6.68 2.68
C VAL A 47 9.83 -6.63 2.87
N HIS A 48 9.23 -7.68 3.39
CA HIS A 48 7.79 -7.70 3.66
C HIS A 48 7.41 -6.90 4.91
N LEU A 49 6.24 -6.26 4.91
CA LEU A 49 5.62 -5.79 6.16
C LEU A 49 5.09 -6.99 6.96
N SER A 50 5.03 -6.84 8.28
CA SER A 50 4.25 -7.78 9.09
C SER A 50 2.75 -7.64 8.77
N PRO A 51 1.95 -8.71 8.89
CA PRO A 51 0.51 -8.67 8.63
C PRO A 51 -0.20 -7.51 9.36
N GLU A 52 0.08 -7.33 10.65
CA GLU A 52 -0.48 -6.24 11.45
C GLU A 52 -0.21 -4.84 10.87
N LYS A 53 0.99 -4.62 10.32
CA LYS A 53 1.35 -3.33 9.71
C LYS A 53 0.69 -3.15 8.35
N ALA A 54 0.54 -4.23 7.59
CA ALA A 54 -0.20 -4.21 6.34
C ALA A 54 -1.69 -3.89 6.59
N ASP A 55 -2.30 -4.50 7.61
CA ASP A 55 -3.70 -4.23 7.99
C ASP A 55 -3.90 -2.77 8.40
N LYS A 56 -3.00 -2.22 9.22
CA LYS A 56 -3.04 -0.79 9.60
C LYS A 56 -2.96 0.14 8.38
N LEU A 57 -2.10 -0.17 7.41
CA LEU A 57 -2.03 0.59 6.15
C LEU A 57 -3.29 0.44 5.32
N LEU A 58 -3.82 -0.78 5.20
CA LEU A 58 -5.02 -1.04 4.43
C LEU A 58 -6.22 -0.28 5.00
N ILE A 59 -6.43 -0.35 6.31
CA ILE A 59 -7.48 0.41 7.01
C ILE A 59 -7.29 1.90 6.76
N TYR A 60 -6.08 2.43 6.94
CA TYR A 60 -5.79 3.84 6.67
C TYR A 60 -6.20 4.25 5.25
N PHE A 61 -5.79 3.48 4.23
CA PHE A 61 -6.11 3.81 2.86
C PHE A 61 -7.61 3.69 2.57
N ILE A 62 -8.31 2.69 3.11
CA ILE A 62 -9.77 2.55 2.96
C ILE A 62 -10.49 3.78 3.55
N GLU A 63 -10.08 4.22 4.73
CA GLU A 63 -10.77 5.29 5.46
C GLU A 63 -10.42 6.70 4.98
N ASN A 64 -9.17 6.93 4.55
CA ASN A 64 -8.65 8.27 4.32
C ASN A 64 -8.37 8.56 2.84
N GLU A 65 -7.96 7.55 2.06
CA GLU A 65 -7.53 7.73 0.68
C GLU A 65 -7.98 6.55 -0.23
N PRO A 66 -9.27 6.20 -0.27
CA PRO A 66 -9.75 5.01 -0.99
C PRO A 66 -9.41 5.04 -2.48
N HIS A 67 -9.43 6.23 -3.09
CA HIS A 67 -9.04 6.44 -4.48
C HIS A 67 -7.58 6.05 -4.77
N ARG A 68 -6.66 6.11 -3.79
CA ARG A 68 -5.29 5.64 -3.99
C ARG A 68 -5.22 4.12 -4.13
N LEU A 69 -6.11 3.38 -3.47
CA LEU A 69 -6.23 1.93 -3.67
C LEU A 69 -6.76 1.65 -5.07
N GLU A 70 -7.84 2.31 -5.49
CA GLU A 70 -8.42 2.14 -6.84
C GLU A 70 -7.38 2.39 -7.95
N LEU A 71 -6.61 3.48 -7.84
CA LEU A 71 -5.53 3.79 -8.76
C LEU A 71 -4.41 2.75 -8.72
N ALA A 72 -4.07 2.25 -7.54
CA ALA A 72 -3.07 1.18 -7.40
C ALA A 72 -3.55 -0.12 -8.08
N GLU A 73 -4.83 -0.47 -7.97
CA GLU A 73 -5.40 -1.62 -8.69
C GLU A 73 -5.25 -1.44 -10.20
N LEU A 74 -5.55 -0.25 -10.71
CA LEU A 74 -5.45 0.08 -12.13
C LEU A 74 -3.99 -0.06 -12.63
N VAL A 75 -3.04 0.52 -11.91
CA VAL A 75 -1.60 0.44 -12.24
C VAL A 75 -1.12 -1.02 -12.28
N LEU A 76 -1.50 -1.82 -11.28
CA LEU A 76 -1.13 -3.24 -11.24
C LEU A 76 -1.79 -4.03 -12.39
N SER A 77 -3.04 -3.73 -12.71
CA SER A 77 -3.76 -4.41 -13.80
C SER A 77 -3.20 -4.14 -15.19
N GLN A 78 -2.65 -2.94 -15.42
CA GLN A 78 -2.02 -2.57 -16.68
C GLN A 78 -0.68 -3.30 -16.85
N LYS A 79 0.14 -3.37 -15.79
CA LYS A 79 1.41 -4.11 -15.81
C LYS A 79 1.24 -5.59 -16.15
N SER A 80 0.19 -6.23 -15.66
CA SER A 80 -0.11 -7.64 -15.98
C SER A 80 -0.52 -7.90 -17.43
N ARG A 81 -0.86 -6.86 -18.21
CA ARG A 81 -1.21 -6.98 -19.64
C ARG A 81 -0.01 -6.80 -20.57
N GLU A 82 1.08 -6.25 -20.05
CA GLU A 82 2.31 -5.96 -20.80
C GLU A 82 3.41 -7.01 -20.57
N SER A 83 3.18 -7.99 -19.69
CA SER A 83 4.06 -9.14 -19.42
C SER A 83 3.50 -10.42 -20.02
#